data_AF-A0A533BKJ1-F1
#
_entry.id   AF-A0A533BKJ1-F1
#
_cell.length_a   1.000
_cell.length_b   1.000
_cell.length_c   1.000
_cell.angle_alpha   90.00
_cell.angle_beta   90.00
_cell.angle_gamma   90.00
#
_symmetry.space_group_name_H-M   'P 1'
#
loop_
_entity.id
_entity.type
_entity.pdbx_description
1 polymer ?
#
loop_
_entity_poly.entity_id
_entity_poly.type
_entity_poly.pdbx_seq_one_letter_code
_entity_poly.pdbx_strand_id
1 'polypeptide(L)'
;MFGSFGWMELLLILFIVLIIFGAGKLPQLGEGVGKAIKGFKRSINEAEPIVEDATTQGEAPPTTQAQPGSVGAQIPPTISGTGAPQAGPQDSTPRQV
;
A
#
# COMPACT_ATOMS: atom_id res chain seq x y z
N MET A 1 47.52 3.01 0.52
CA MET A 1 46.98 4.37 0.75
C MET A 1 45.74 4.64 -0.11
N PHE A 2 44.73 3.76 -0.08
CA PHE A 2 43.56 3.84 -0.99
C PHE A 2 42.18 3.87 -0.29
N GLY A 3 42.14 3.82 1.04
CA GLY A 3 40.88 3.77 1.79
C GLY A 3 40.15 5.12 1.87
N SER A 4 40.88 6.25 1.83
CA SER A 4 40.32 7.59 1.99
C SER A 4 39.93 8.26 0.67
N PHE A 5 40.54 7.88 -0.45
CA PHE A 5 40.31 8.55 -1.74
C PHE A 5 38.94 8.22 -2.32
N GLY A 6 38.53 6.94 -2.28
CA GLY A 6 37.24 6.51 -2.85
C GLY A 6 36.01 7.04 -2.10
N TRP A 7 36.02 7.01 -0.76
CA TRP A 7 34.86 7.45 0.03
C TRP A 7 34.67 8.97 -0.03
N MET A 8 35.77 9.73 0.02
CA MET A 8 35.71 11.19 0.01
C MET A 8 35.33 11.75 -1.36
N GLU A 9 35.81 11.14 -2.44
CA GLU A 9 35.41 11.51 -3.79
C GLU A 9 33.94 11.15 -4.08
N LEU A 10 33.48 9.98 -3.62
CA LEU A 10 32.07 9.60 -3.73
C LEU A 10 31.16 10.59 -2.97
N LEU A 11 31.56 11.02 -1.77
CA LEU A 11 30.83 12.05 -1.02
C LEU A 11 30.83 13.41 -1.72
N LEU A 12 31.95 13.82 -2.33
CA LEU A 12 32.04 15.09 -3.06
C LEU A 12 31.11 15.10 -4.28
N ILE A 13 31.10 14.01 -5.06
CA ILE A 13 30.21 13.85 -6.22
C ILE A 13 28.76 13.80 -5.75
N LEU A 14 28.47 13.05 -4.69
CA LEU A 14 27.14 13.00 -4.09
C LEU A 14 26.67 14.41 -3.69
N PHE A 15 27.52 15.20 -3.06
CA PHE A 15 27.18 16.57 -2.67
C PHE A 15 26.82 17.47 -3.86
N ILE A 16 27.57 17.39 -4.97
CA ILE A 16 27.25 18.12 -6.21
C ILE A 16 25.89 17.67 -6.77
N VAL A 17 25.63 16.37 -6.80
CA VAL A 17 24.35 15.80 -7.24
C VAL A 17 23.21 16.27 -6.33
N LEU A 18 23.40 16.34 -5.02
CA LEU A 18 22.41 16.89 -4.08
C LEU A 18 22.11 18.36 -4.35
N ILE A 19 23.08 19.17 -4.78
CA ILE A 19 22.84 20.57 -5.12
C ILE A 19 21.99 20.68 -6.39
N ILE A 20 22.28 19.86 -7.41
CA ILE A 20 21.57 19.91 -8.70
C ILE A 20 20.17 19.32 -8.58
N PHE A 21 20.05 18.14 -7.97
CA PHE A 21 18.79 17.39 -7.88
C PHE A 21 17.98 17.74 -6.62
N GLY A 22 18.62 18.28 -5.57
CA GLY A 22 18.03 18.52 -4.26
C GLY A 22 18.05 17.30 -3.34
N ALA A 23 18.11 17.53 -2.03
CA ALA A 23 18.13 16.48 -1.00
C ALA A 23 16.87 15.58 -0.99
N GLY A 24 15.74 16.05 -1.53
CA GLY A 24 14.48 15.28 -1.57
C GLY A 24 14.36 14.31 -2.74
N LYS A 25 15.10 14.52 -3.84
CA LYS A 25 14.94 13.70 -5.07
C LYS A 25 15.69 12.38 -5.00
N LEU A 26 16.85 12.34 -4.33
CA LEU A 26 17.61 11.11 -4.12
C LEU A 26 16.89 10.05 -3.28
N PRO A 27 16.31 10.36 -2.10
CA PRO A 27 15.56 9.36 -1.34
C PRO A 27 14.31 8.89 -2.10
N GLN A 28 13.62 9.80 -2.79
CA GLN A 28 12.44 9.45 -3.59
C GLN A 28 12.77 8.47 -4.73
N LEU A 29 13.92 8.64 -5.39
CA LEU A 29 14.40 7.72 -6.42
C LEU A 29 14.97 6.42 -5.81
N GLY A 30 15.67 6.55 -4.68
CA GLY A 30 16.28 5.45 -3.93
C GLY A 30 15.26 4.49 -3.32
N GLU A 31 14.08 4.95 -2.89
CA GLU A 31 13.03 4.07 -2.38
C GLU A 31 12.53 3.06 -3.42
N GLY A 32 12.33 3.52 -4.67
CA GLY A 32 11.90 2.65 -5.78
C GLY A 32 12.98 1.63 -6.14
N VAL A 33 14.22 2.11 -6.34
CA VAL A 33 15.37 1.26 -6.67
C VAL A 33 15.69 0.29 -5.52
N GLY A 34 15.61 0.74 -4.27
CA GLY A 34 15.88 -0.07 -3.09
C GLY A 34 14.87 -1.20 -2.92
N LYS A 35 13.58 -0.95 -3.18
CA LYS A 35 12.55 -2.01 -3.20
C LYS A 35 12.83 -3.04 -4.30
N ALA A 36 13.20 -2.59 -5.49
CA ALA A 36 13.56 -3.48 -6.61
C ALA A 36 14.79 -4.33 -6.30
N ILE A 37 15.87 -3.73 -5.78
CA ILE A 37 17.09 -4.46 -5.38
C ILE A 37 16.80 -5.43 -4.22
N LYS A 38 15.98 -5.03 -3.24
CA LYS A 38 15.58 -5.91 -2.13
C LYS A 38 14.80 -7.12 -2.61
N GLY A 39 13.84 -6.93 -3.52
CA GLY A 39 13.09 -8.01 -4.14
C GLY A 39 13.98 -8.93 -4.98
N PHE A 40 14.85 -8.34 -5.81
CA PHE A 40 15.82 -9.08 -6.62
C PHE A 40 16.75 -9.94 -5.76
N LYS A 41 17.33 -9.35 -4.69
CA LYS A 41 18.19 -10.09 -3.77
C LYS A 41 17.43 -11.20 -3.04
N ARG A 42 16.17 -10.98 -2.67
CA ARG A 42 15.32 -12.00 -2.06
C ARG A 42 15.11 -13.20 -3.00
N SER A 43 14.75 -12.95 -4.26
CA SER A 43 14.53 -14.00 -5.26
C SER A 43 15.80 -14.79 -5.58
N ILE A 44 16.97 -14.14 -5.58
CA ILE A 44 18.25 -14.83 -5.76
C ILE A 44 18.58 -15.71 -4.54
N ASN A 45 18.38 -15.19 -3.32
CA ASN A 45 18.66 -15.96 -2.11
C ASN A 45 17.65 -17.10 -1.87
N GLU A 46 16.39 -16.97 -2.31
CA GLU A 46 15.40 -18.05 -2.22
C GLU A 46 15.62 -19.17 -3.25
N ALA A 47 16.40 -18.91 -4.31
CA ALA A 47 16.77 -19.92 -5.30
C ALA A 47 17.92 -20.83 -4.82
N GLU A 48 18.63 -20.46 -3.74
CA GLU A 48 19.60 -21.33 -3.06
C GLU A 48 18.94 -21.94 -1.81
N PRO A 49 18.59 -23.24 -1.81
CA PRO A 49 17.95 -23.83 -0.66
C PRO A 49 18.97 -24.05 0.49
N ILE A 50 18.43 -23.89 1.70
CA ILE A 50 18.89 -24.32 3.04
C ILE A 50 19.72 -23.36 3.92
N VAL A 51 19.13 -23.11 5.10
CA VAL A 51 19.65 -22.61 6.39
C VAL A 51 19.87 -21.09 6.49
N GLU A 52 18.90 -20.34 7.02
CA GLU A 52 18.80 -20.06 8.46
C GLU A 52 17.55 -19.22 8.78
N ASP A 53 17.14 -19.36 10.03
CA ASP A 53 15.88 -18.98 10.66
C ASP A 53 15.57 -17.47 10.60
N ALA A 54 14.28 -17.18 10.58
CA ALA A 54 13.73 -15.85 10.61
C ALA A 54 13.99 -15.17 11.97
N THR A 55 14.56 -13.97 11.97
CA THR A 55 14.33 -13.04 13.08
C THR A 55 14.18 -11.61 12.56
N THR A 56 12.99 -11.04 12.84
CA THR A 56 12.58 -9.62 12.75
C THR A 56 12.24 -9.14 11.33
N GLN A 57 11.00 -9.26 10.84
CA GLN A 57 9.78 -8.59 11.32
C GLN A 57 9.99 -7.14 11.77
N GLY A 58 9.97 -6.22 10.80
CA GLY A 58 9.61 -4.82 11.01
C GLY A 58 8.16 -4.58 10.57
N GLU A 59 7.25 -5.42 11.04
CA GLU A 59 5.82 -5.10 11.12
C GLU A 59 5.53 -4.98 12.62
N ALA A 60 5.45 -3.74 13.11
CA ALA A 60 4.91 -3.45 14.42
C ALA A 60 3.39 -3.24 14.26
N PRO A 61 2.54 -4.03 14.93
CA PRO A 61 1.09 -4.01 14.82
C PRO A 61 0.47 -2.97 15.80
N PRO A 62 -0.86 -3.03 16.02
CA PRO A 62 -1.85 -1.99 15.75
C PRO A 62 -1.80 -0.78 16.71
N THR A 63 -2.13 0.42 16.23
CA THR A 63 -2.57 1.51 17.11
C THR A 63 -4.02 1.26 17.54
N THR A 64 -4.22 0.34 18.47
CA THR A 64 -5.40 0.35 19.36
C THR A 64 -4.98 1.06 20.64
N GLN A 65 -5.22 2.37 20.69
CA GLN A 65 -5.37 3.12 21.94
C GLN A 65 -6.59 4.04 21.86
N ALA A 66 -7.61 3.60 22.59
CA ALA A 66 -8.61 4.35 23.36
C ALA A 66 -9.54 5.36 22.64
N GLN A 67 -10.80 4.95 22.46
CA GLN A 67 -11.95 5.62 23.10
C GLN A 67 -13.01 4.56 23.50
N PRO A 68 -13.15 4.23 24.79
CA PRO A 68 -14.37 3.66 25.34
C PRO A 68 -15.36 4.81 25.57
N GLY A 69 -16.36 5.00 24.71
CA GLY A 69 -17.38 6.01 24.96
C GLY A 69 -18.20 6.49 23.76
N SER A 70 -19.06 5.63 23.20
CA SER A 70 -20.35 6.07 22.64
C SER A 70 -21.26 4.86 22.42
N VAL A 71 -21.77 4.29 23.51
CA VAL A 71 -23.08 3.63 23.47
C VAL A 71 -24.09 4.76 23.29
N GLY A 72 -24.36 5.10 22.04
CA GLY A 72 -25.27 6.16 21.64
C GLY A 72 -26.11 5.69 20.48
N ALA A 73 -27.32 5.23 20.81
CA ALA A 73 -28.43 4.89 19.93
C ALA A 73 -28.40 5.55 18.53
N GLN A 74 -28.30 4.75 17.47
CA GLN A 74 -28.88 5.09 16.17
C GLN A 74 -29.59 3.86 15.61
N ILE A 75 -30.92 3.99 15.62
CA ILE A 75 -31.95 3.02 15.24
C ILE A 75 -31.87 2.77 13.73
N PRO A 76 -32.00 1.52 13.23
CA PRO A 76 -32.10 1.28 11.79
C PRO A 76 -33.37 1.97 11.25
N PRO A 77 -33.31 2.78 10.17
CA PRO A 77 -34.54 3.20 9.51
C PRO A 77 -35.22 1.97 8.93
N THR A 78 -36.33 1.63 9.56
CA THR A 78 -37.39 0.74 9.10
C THR A 78 -37.67 0.97 7.61
N ILE A 79 -37.53 -0.12 6.85
CA ILE A 79 -38.12 -0.33 5.53
C ILE A 79 -39.59 0.13 5.49
N SER A 80 -39.84 1.35 5.05
CA SER A 80 -41.17 1.90 4.82
C SER A 80 -41.29 2.24 3.34
N GLY A 81 -41.57 1.20 2.56
CA GLY A 81 -41.85 1.26 1.13
C GLY A 81 -43.08 0.45 0.78
N THR A 82 -44.13 0.54 1.59
CA THR A 82 -45.48 0.07 1.25
C THR A 82 -46.07 1.04 0.22
N GLY A 83 -45.74 0.83 -1.05
CA GLY A 83 -46.46 1.39 -2.20
C GLY A 83 -47.60 0.45 -2.59
N ALA A 84 -48.82 0.95 -2.46
CA ALA A 84 -50.09 0.26 -2.66
C ALA A 84 -50.27 -0.45 -4.03
N PRO A 85 -51.18 -1.43 -4.12
CA PRO A 85 -51.59 -2.08 -5.36
C PRO A 85 -52.37 -1.10 -6.25
N GLN A 86 -51.84 -0.79 -7.44
CA GLN A 86 -52.56 -0.02 -8.46
C GLN A 86 -52.89 -0.91 -9.66
N ALA A 87 -54.18 -1.16 -9.81
CA ALA A 87 -54.82 -1.84 -10.93
C ALA A 87 -54.78 -1.00 -12.22
N GLY A 88 -54.65 -1.65 -13.37
CA GLY A 88 -54.86 -1.05 -14.69
C GLY A 88 -54.57 -2.02 -15.86
N PRO A 89 -55.50 -2.26 -16.80
CA PRO A 89 -55.49 -3.42 -17.72
C PRO A 89 -54.90 -3.12 -19.11
N GLN A 90 -54.05 -3.99 -19.65
CA GLN A 90 -53.64 -4.05 -21.07
C GLN A 90 -53.23 -5.51 -21.38
N ASP A 91 -54.08 -6.37 -21.93
CA ASP A 91 -54.61 -6.44 -23.30
C ASP A 91 -53.56 -6.70 -24.39
N SER A 92 -53.77 -7.82 -25.10
CA SER A 92 -53.28 -8.20 -26.43
C SER A 92 -51.77 -8.30 -26.72
N THR A 93 -51.27 -9.53 -26.96
CA THR A 93 -50.68 -10.00 -28.24
C THR A 93 -49.83 -11.27 -28.04
N PRO A 94 -50.17 -12.41 -28.67
CA PRO A 94 -49.30 -13.59 -28.74
C PRO A 94 -48.24 -13.39 -29.83
N ARG A 95 -46.96 -13.47 -29.46
CA ARG A 95 -45.82 -13.48 -30.39
C ARG A 95 -45.72 -14.84 -31.09
N GLN A 96 -46.21 -14.91 -32.32
CA GLN A 96 -45.73 -15.87 -33.32
C GLN A 96 -44.43 -15.32 -33.94
N VAL A 97 -43.36 -16.12 -33.90
CA VAL A 97 -42.41 -16.42 -35.00
C VAL A 97 -41.57 -17.61 -34.58
#